data_AF-A0A1F3ITM1-F1
#
_entry.id   AF-A0A1F3ITM1-F1
#
_cell.length_a   1.000
_cell.length_b   1.000
_cell.length_c   1.000
_cell.angle_alpha   90.00
_cell.angle_beta   90.00
_cell.angle_gamma   90.00
#
_symmetry.space_group_name_H-M   'P 1'
#
loop_
_entity.id
_entity.type
_entity.pdbx_description
1 polymer ?
#
loop_
_entity_poly.entity_id
_entity_poly.type
_entity_poly.pdbx_seq_one_letter_code
_entity_poly.pdbx_strand_id
1 'polypeptide(L)'
;MKKTIAFLLAIAILIPAFTGCDEDETDKAPELPPYESMVIDFSNFSGDAKATPDLKTTTNFGWAALTVYFWNVTVGSVIAVPVAAFYTSFNQTPTYLGDKKWQWSYTVNGFAGAYTARLTGEVRTDDVKWEMYITKIGIGAYPEFKWFEGTSSLDRNTGQWTLYHSYQYQEEVLVIDWLRIDGEFSQITYTYVRELNDNRVTEDFNGSYLTYGLQTGDYDAYYTVHAYAASISEFADTYIEWNTTQFYGHIKADHIYQDTNWHCWDTLGNDVNCTN
;
A
#
# COMPACT_ATOMS: atom_id res chain seq x y z
N MET A 1 52.81 26.09 66.07
CA MET A 1 52.90 25.16 64.93
C MET A 1 51.49 24.69 64.60
N LYS A 2 51.06 24.79 63.33
CA LYS A 2 50.23 23.83 62.55
C LYS A 2 49.11 23.11 63.34
N LYS A 3 47.81 23.14 63.02
CA LYS A 3 47.20 22.90 61.70
C LYS A 3 45.65 22.81 61.85
N THR A 4 44.92 23.53 60.99
CA THR A 4 43.76 23.10 60.17
C THR A 4 42.49 22.42 60.73
N ILE A 5 41.32 23.05 60.41
CA ILE A 5 40.13 22.53 59.64
C ILE A 5 39.25 21.45 60.34
N ALA A 6 37.90 21.40 60.30
CA ALA A 6 36.87 21.94 59.38
C ALA A 6 35.51 22.17 60.08
N PHE A 7 34.79 23.16 59.56
CA PHE A 7 33.35 23.37 59.68
C PHE A 7 32.59 22.34 58.81
N LEU A 8 31.51 21.74 59.30
CA LEU A 8 30.55 20.98 58.48
C LEU A 8 29.15 21.59 58.69
N LEU A 9 28.77 22.45 57.75
CA LEU A 9 27.44 23.02 57.61
C LEU A 9 26.60 22.03 56.79
N ALA A 10 25.57 21.42 57.38
CA ALA A 10 24.59 20.65 56.64
C ALA A 10 23.52 21.60 56.07
N ILE A 11 23.64 21.93 54.78
CA ILE A 11 22.60 22.63 54.02
C ILE A 11 21.73 21.56 53.36
N ALA A 12 20.50 21.41 53.83
CA ALA A 12 19.47 20.61 53.17
C ALA A 12 19.03 21.34 51.89
N ILE A 13 19.40 20.78 50.73
CA ILE A 13 18.94 21.23 49.42
C ILE A 13 17.51 20.72 49.25
N LEU A 14 16.53 21.63 49.30
CA LEU A 14 15.18 21.37 48.79
C LEU A 14 15.27 21.25 47.26
N ILE A 15 15.05 20.04 46.75
CA ILE A 15 14.85 19.78 45.32
C ILE A 15 13.38 20.12 45.02
N PRO A 16 13.07 21.10 44.16
CA PRO A 16 11.72 21.25 43.64
C PRO A 16 11.44 20.06 42.72
N ALA A 17 10.40 19.29 43.06
CA ALA A 17 9.84 18.28 42.18
C ALA A 17 9.29 18.99 40.94
N PHE A 18 9.96 18.83 39.80
CA PHE A 18 9.35 19.07 38.50
C PHE A 18 8.26 18.03 38.31
N THR A 19 7.01 18.42 38.57
CA THR A 19 5.86 17.73 38.00
C THR A 19 5.91 17.96 36.49
N GLY A 20 6.34 16.95 35.74
CA GLY A 20 6.10 16.93 34.31
C GLY A 20 4.59 17.00 34.09
N CYS A 21 4.12 17.99 33.34
CA CYS A 21 2.81 17.88 32.73
C CYS A 21 2.88 16.68 31.79
N ASP A 22 2.09 15.64 32.07
CA ASP A 22 1.73 14.70 31.03
C ASP A 22 0.94 15.51 30.00
N GLU A 23 1.54 15.77 28.83
CA GLU A 23 0.78 16.28 27.68
C GLU A 23 -0.32 15.26 27.39
N ASP A 24 -1.58 15.69 27.49
CA ASP A 24 -2.75 14.86 27.20
C ASP A 24 -2.53 14.17 25.85
N GLU A 25 -2.71 12.84 25.78
CA GLU A 25 -2.48 12.07 24.55
C GLU A 25 -3.35 12.53 23.36
N THR A 26 -4.38 13.34 23.63
CA THR A 26 -5.21 13.99 22.62
C THR A 26 -4.51 15.09 21.83
N ASP A 27 -3.35 15.56 22.27
CA ASP A 27 -2.55 16.61 21.62
C ASP A 27 -1.40 16.05 20.78
N LYS A 28 -1.38 14.73 20.50
CA LYS A 28 -0.39 14.10 19.62
C LYS A 28 -0.96 13.77 18.24
N ALA A 29 -0.11 13.87 17.22
CA ALA A 29 -0.47 13.51 15.86
C ALA A 29 -0.85 12.03 15.83
N PRO A 30 -1.90 11.63 15.09
CA PRO A 30 -2.03 10.22 14.76
C PRO A 30 -0.79 9.80 13.97
N GLU A 31 -0.23 8.65 14.33
CA GLU A 31 0.81 8.06 13.51
C GLU A 31 0.23 7.69 12.13
N LEU A 32 1.01 7.94 11.08
CA LEU A 32 0.60 7.59 9.73
C LEU A 32 0.39 6.08 9.60
N PRO A 33 -0.58 5.62 8.78
CA PRO A 33 -0.68 4.23 8.38
C PRO A 33 0.62 3.79 7.70
N PRO A 34 0.99 2.51 7.76
CA PRO A 34 2.22 2.00 7.17
C PRO A 34 2.24 2.20 5.65
N TYR A 35 3.44 2.27 5.06
CA TYR A 35 3.60 2.48 3.62
C TYR A 35 2.98 1.33 2.81
N GLU A 36 3.10 0.11 3.32
CA GLU A 36 2.57 -1.13 2.77
C GLU A 36 1.03 -1.14 2.70
N SER A 37 0.36 -0.16 3.32
CA SER A 37 -1.11 0.01 3.19
C SER A 37 -1.56 0.47 1.81
N MET A 38 -0.66 0.93 0.95
CA MET A 38 -0.97 1.43 -0.39
C MET A 38 -0.28 0.69 -1.54
N VAL A 39 0.77 -0.09 -1.25
CA VAL A 39 1.66 -0.66 -2.27
C VAL A 39 1.97 -2.12 -1.98
N ILE A 40 1.92 -2.93 -3.04
CA ILE A 40 2.44 -4.30 -3.07
C ILE A 40 3.80 -4.23 -3.75
N ASP A 41 4.77 -5.00 -3.24
CA ASP A 41 6.00 -5.26 -3.98
C ASP A 41 5.77 -6.33 -5.05
N PHE A 42 5.61 -5.89 -6.29
CA PHE A 42 5.47 -6.76 -7.46
C PHE A 42 6.80 -7.34 -7.97
N SER A 43 7.94 -7.04 -7.32
CA SER A 43 9.27 -7.38 -7.82
C SER A 43 9.54 -8.88 -7.93
N ASN A 44 8.86 -9.70 -7.13
CA ASN A 44 8.91 -11.16 -7.22
C ASN A 44 8.51 -11.70 -8.61
N PHE A 45 7.74 -10.92 -9.37
CA PHE A 45 7.34 -11.22 -10.74
C PHE A 45 7.83 -10.17 -11.75
N SER A 46 8.63 -9.19 -11.30
CA SER A 46 9.23 -8.14 -12.14
C SER A 46 10.74 -8.34 -12.25
N GLY A 47 11.15 -9.03 -13.29
CA GLY A 47 12.54 -9.18 -13.68
C GLY A 47 12.56 -9.72 -15.08
N ASP A 48 13.61 -9.40 -15.86
CA ASP A 48 13.93 -10.12 -17.08
C ASP A 48 13.68 -11.58 -16.79
N ALA A 49 12.62 -12.13 -17.37
CA ALA A 49 12.42 -13.55 -17.32
C ALA A 49 13.79 -14.11 -17.68
N LYS A 50 14.29 -15.07 -16.91
CA LYS A 50 15.28 -16.01 -17.43
C LYS A 50 14.62 -16.85 -18.53
N ALA A 51 13.90 -16.20 -19.45
CA ALA A 51 13.53 -16.62 -20.77
C ALA A 51 14.82 -16.72 -21.58
N THR A 52 15.64 -17.70 -21.23
CA THR A 52 16.08 -18.59 -22.29
C THR A 52 14.82 -19.04 -23.03
N PRO A 53 14.75 -18.85 -24.37
CA PRO A 53 13.53 -18.98 -25.16
C PRO A 53 13.18 -20.46 -25.41
N ASP A 54 12.99 -21.22 -24.33
CA ASP A 54 12.35 -22.53 -24.40
C ASP A 54 10.94 -22.37 -23.82
N LEU A 55 10.05 -21.78 -24.63
CA LEU A 55 8.65 -21.45 -24.32
C LEU A 55 7.79 -22.65 -23.83
N LYS A 56 8.33 -23.86 -23.79
CA LYS A 56 7.63 -25.07 -23.36
C LYS A 56 7.86 -25.46 -21.91
N THR A 57 8.90 -24.96 -21.26
CA THR A 57 9.18 -25.32 -19.87
C THR A 57 8.90 -24.20 -18.90
N THR A 58 8.34 -23.04 -19.25
CA THR A 58 8.14 -21.93 -18.27
C THR A 58 6.74 -21.32 -18.33
N THR A 59 5.78 -22.07 -18.85
CA THR A 59 4.42 -21.62 -19.14
C THR A 59 3.70 -21.19 -17.86
N ASN A 60 3.85 -21.96 -16.78
CA ASN A 60 3.11 -21.77 -15.53
C ASN A 60 3.55 -20.50 -14.81
N PHE A 61 4.86 -20.36 -14.62
CA PHE A 61 5.43 -19.13 -14.11
C PHE A 61 5.13 -17.93 -15.03
N GLY A 62 5.19 -18.14 -16.36
CA GLY A 62 4.89 -17.10 -17.34
C GLY A 62 3.47 -16.53 -17.21
N TRP A 63 2.45 -17.37 -17.03
CA TRP A 63 1.08 -16.91 -16.79
C TRP A 63 0.90 -16.22 -15.44
N ALA A 64 1.56 -16.71 -14.39
CA ALA A 64 1.56 -16.05 -13.09
C ALA A 64 2.18 -14.65 -13.19
N ALA A 65 3.37 -14.54 -13.81
CA ALA A 65 4.06 -13.28 -14.01
C ALA A 65 3.26 -12.30 -14.87
N LEU A 66 2.62 -12.77 -15.95
CA LEU A 66 1.78 -11.91 -16.80
C LEU A 66 0.56 -11.37 -16.05
N THR A 67 -0.09 -12.22 -15.23
CA THR A 67 -1.23 -11.83 -14.40
C THR A 67 -0.84 -10.73 -13.41
N VAL A 68 0.28 -10.93 -12.71
CA VAL A 68 0.79 -9.96 -11.72
C VAL A 68 1.25 -8.66 -12.40
N TYR A 69 1.92 -8.77 -13.55
CA TYR A 69 2.36 -7.62 -14.33
C TYR A 69 1.19 -6.76 -14.81
N PHE A 70 0.12 -7.39 -15.29
CA PHE A 70 -1.09 -6.68 -15.71
C PHE A 70 -1.66 -5.83 -14.56
N TRP A 71 -1.76 -6.40 -13.35
CA TRP A 71 -2.20 -5.65 -12.17
C TRP A 71 -1.25 -4.54 -11.75
N ASN A 72 0.07 -4.77 -11.80
CA ASN A 72 1.08 -3.75 -11.52
C ASN A 72 0.91 -2.54 -12.46
N VAL A 73 0.67 -2.77 -13.76
CA VAL A 73 0.44 -1.67 -14.71
C VAL A 73 -0.90 -0.97 -14.44
N THR A 74 -1.98 -1.74 -14.26
CA THR A 74 -3.33 -1.21 -14.04
C THR A 74 -3.37 -0.33 -12.78
N VAL A 75 -2.91 -0.85 -11.65
CA VAL A 75 -2.89 -0.12 -10.37
C VAL A 75 -1.81 0.96 -10.36
N GLY A 76 -0.60 0.66 -10.85
CA GLY A 76 0.54 1.57 -10.87
C GLY A 76 0.25 2.91 -11.56
N SER A 77 -0.56 2.90 -12.62
CA SER A 77 -0.98 4.12 -13.33
C SER A 77 -1.79 5.08 -12.46
N VAL A 78 -2.59 4.56 -11.53
CA VAL A 78 -3.44 5.32 -10.62
C VAL A 78 -2.67 5.75 -9.38
N ILE A 79 -1.83 4.85 -8.82
CA ILE A 79 -1.28 5.04 -7.48
C ILE A 79 0.05 5.81 -7.45
N ALA A 80 0.76 5.97 -8.57
CA ALA A 80 2.12 6.51 -8.58
C ALA A 80 2.25 7.90 -7.90
N VAL A 81 1.37 8.84 -8.24
CA VAL A 81 1.36 10.19 -7.66
C VAL A 81 0.92 10.18 -6.19
N PRO A 82 -0.25 9.58 -5.81
CA PRO A 82 -0.69 9.58 -4.42
C PRO A 82 0.25 8.81 -3.49
N VAL A 83 0.84 7.68 -3.93
CA VAL A 83 1.82 6.92 -3.14
C VAL A 83 3.08 7.74 -2.90
N ALA A 84 3.64 8.38 -3.93
CA ALA A 84 4.82 9.22 -3.78
C ALA A 84 4.56 10.39 -2.81
N ALA A 85 3.37 11.00 -2.91
CA ALA A 85 2.95 12.04 -1.98
C ALA A 85 2.82 11.49 -0.55
N PHE A 86 2.12 10.37 -0.35
CA PHE A 86 1.95 9.74 0.95
C PHE A 86 3.28 9.33 1.57
N TYR A 87 4.17 8.69 0.81
CA TYR A 87 5.52 8.33 1.26
C TYR A 87 6.33 9.55 1.73
N THR A 88 6.21 10.67 1.01
CA THR A 88 6.90 11.90 1.40
C THR A 88 6.42 12.43 2.76
N SER A 89 5.16 12.17 3.15
CA SER A 89 4.57 12.65 4.41
C SER A 89 5.27 12.12 5.67
N PHE A 90 5.89 10.94 5.61
CA PHE A 90 6.61 10.33 6.73
C PHE A 90 7.81 11.16 7.20
N ASN A 91 8.32 12.03 6.34
CA ASN A 91 9.44 12.91 6.63
C ASN A 91 9.00 14.35 6.93
N GLN A 92 7.70 14.57 7.17
CA GLN A 92 7.13 15.90 7.37
C GLN A 92 6.55 16.01 8.77
N THR A 93 6.69 17.19 9.36
CA THR A 93 6.09 17.50 10.66
C THR A 93 4.68 18.02 10.45
N PRO A 94 3.66 17.42 11.09
CA PRO A 94 2.30 17.93 10.97
C PRO A 94 2.08 19.19 11.79
N THR A 95 1.07 19.96 11.38
CA THR A 95 0.54 21.11 12.11
C THR A 95 -0.85 20.76 12.64
N TYR A 96 -1.10 21.04 13.92
CA TYR A 96 -2.42 20.87 14.52
C TYR A 96 -3.37 21.98 14.02
N LEU A 97 -4.54 21.57 13.53
CA LEU A 97 -5.57 22.48 13.01
C LEU A 97 -6.69 22.75 14.03
N GLY A 98 -6.67 22.10 15.19
CA GLY A 98 -7.82 22.07 16.11
C GLY A 98 -8.72 20.86 15.86
N ASP A 99 -9.67 20.62 16.77
CA ASP A 99 -10.69 19.58 16.67
C ASP A 99 -10.15 18.18 16.32
N LYS A 100 -9.04 17.79 16.96
CA LYS A 100 -8.35 16.50 16.73
C LYS A 100 -7.88 16.29 15.28
N LYS A 101 -7.70 17.36 14.52
CA LYS A 101 -7.27 17.33 13.12
C LYS A 101 -5.86 17.86 12.93
N TRP A 102 -5.09 17.15 12.14
CA TRP A 102 -3.68 17.41 11.86
C TRP A 102 -3.47 17.51 10.36
N GLN A 103 -2.47 18.30 9.94
CA GLN A 103 -2.14 18.49 8.53
C GLN A 103 -0.64 18.40 8.27
N TRP A 104 -0.26 17.62 7.27
CA TRP A 104 1.05 17.65 6.65
C TRP A 104 0.94 18.40 5.32
N SER A 105 1.73 19.45 5.13
CA SER A 105 1.75 20.24 3.89
C SER A 105 3.18 20.41 3.40
N TYR A 106 3.45 19.98 2.17
CA TYR A 106 4.82 19.90 1.65
C TYR A 106 4.85 19.86 0.12
N THR A 107 6.03 20.06 -0.44
CA THR A 107 6.27 19.95 -1.88
C THR A 107 6.82 18.58 -2.22
N VAL A 108 6.25 17.94 -3.24
CA VAL A 108 6.75 16.71 -3.85
C VAL A 108 7.36 17.07 -5.20
N ASN A 109 8.66 16.83 -5.36
CA ASN A 109 9.37 17.03 -6.62
C ASN A 109 9.37 15.72 -7.42
N GLY A 110 9.00 15.77 -8.71
CA GLY A 110 8.93 14.58 -9.56
C GLY A 110 7.96 14.77 -10.73
N PHE A 111 7.64 13.74 -11.51
CA PHE A 111 6.53 13.74 -12.49
C PHE A 111 6.40 15.02 -13.35
N ALA A 112 7.50 15.44 -13.98
CA ALA A 112 7.60 16.64 -14.83
C ALA A 112 7.24 17.99 -14.17
N GLY A 113 7.20 18.11 -12.83
CA GLY A 113 6.90 19.37 -12.14
C GLY A 113 7.04 19.34 -10.62
N ALA A 114 6.58 20.42 -9.97
CA ALA A 114 6.46 20.50 -8.52
C ALA A 114 4.98 20.38 -8.13
N TYR A 115 4.70 19.50 -7.18
CA TYR A 115 3.37 19.25 -6.64
C TYR A 115 3.32 19.73 -5.20
N THR A 116 2.23 20.35 -4.78
CA THR A 116 1.97 20.65 -3.38
C THR A 116 1.00 19.61 -2.85
N ALA A 117 1.43 18.81 -1.88
CA ALA A 117 0.62 17.81 -1.22
C ALA A 117 0.16 18.32 0.15
N ARG A 118 -1.10 18.03 0.47
CA ARG A 118 -1.75 18.36 1.74
C ARG A 118 -2.49 17.12 2.22
N LEU A 119 -1.89 16.41 3.17
CA LEU A 119 -2.50 15.29 3.87
C LEU A 119 -3.14 15.82 5.16
N THR A 120 -4.34 15.35 5.47
CA THR A 120 -4.97 15.58 6.78
C THR A 120 -5.31 14.27 7.45
N GLY A 121 -5.21 14.24 8.78
CA GLY A 121 -5.60 13.14 9.65
C GLY A 121 -6.49 13.67 10.78
N GLU A 122 -7.73 13.17 10.86
CA GLU A 122 -8.71 13.54 11.88
C GLU A 122 -8.96 12.35 12.80
N VAL A 123 -8.55 12.45 14.07
CA VAL A 123 -8.72 11.38 15.05
C VAL A 123 -10.16 11.37 15.55
N ARG A 124 -10.86 10.27 15.30
CA ARG A 124 -12.24 10.03 15.70
C ARG A 124 -12.28 9.04 16.85
N THR A 125 -13.48 8.61 17.23
CA THR A 125 -13.65 7.67 18.35
C THR A 125 -13.02 6.31 18.04
N ASP A 126 -13.22 5.80 16.82
CA ASP A 126 -12.87 4.43 16.46
C ASP A 126 -11.76 4.33 15.40
N ASP A 127 -11.49 5.42 14.67
CA ASP A 127 -10.57 5.46 13.55
C ASP A 127 -9.87 6.81 13.41
N VAL A 128 -8.97 6.90 12.44
CA VAL A 128 -8.46 8.16 11.92
C VAL A 128 -8.94 8.30 10.48
N LYS A 129 -9.62 9.41 10.16
CA LYS A 129 -9.96 9.74 8.78
C LYS A 129 -8.80 10.48 8.12
N TRP A 130 -8.45 10.03 6.92
CA TRP A 130 -7.36 10.56 6.13
C TRP A 130 -7.87 11.16 4.82
N GLU A 131 -7.30 12.28 4.40
CA GLU A 131 -7.59 12.89 3.11
C GLU A 131 -6.31 13.48 2.52
N MET A 132 -5.97 13.12 1.28
CA MET A 132 -4.85 13.66 0.54
C MET A 132 -5.32 14.53 -0.61
N TYR A 133 -4.88 15.77 -0.58
CA TYR A 133 -5.08 16.73 -1.64
C TYR A 133 -3.75 17.06 -2.31
N ILE A 134 -3.75 17.17 -3.64
CA ILE A 134 -2.56 17.57 -4.38
C ILE A 134 -2.94 18.67 -5.35
N THR A 135 -2.06 19.68 -5.44
CA THR A 135 -2.12 20.75 -6.43
C THR A 135 -0.89 20.67 -7.31
N LYS A 136 -1.03 20.98 -8.60
CA LYS A 136 0.11 21.11 -9.52
C LYS A 136 0.13 22.49 -10.15
N ILE A 137 1.31 23.11 -10.17
CA ILE A 137 1.56 24.36 -10.89
C ILE A 137 2.44 24.11 -12.12
N GLY A 138 2.37 24.99 -13.12
CA GLY A 138 3.15 24.89 -14.35
C GLY A 138 2.46 24.10 -15.47
N ILE A 139 3.21 23.30 -16.23
CA ILE A 139 2.67 22.54 -17.37
C ILE A 139 1.74 21.43 -16.88
N GLY A 140 0.51 21.43 -17.40
CA GLY A 140 -0.53 20.51 -16.93
C GLY A 140 -1.01 20.82 -15.52
N ALA A 141 -0.95 22.09 -15.10
CA ALA A 141 -1.44 22.54 -13.81
C ALA A 141 -2.90 22.16 -13.58
N TYR A 142 -3.21 21.86 -12.33
CA TYR A 142 -4.55 21.63 -11.85
C TYR A 142 -4.67 22.20 -10.42
N PRO A 143 -5.84 22.76 -10.06
CA PRO A 143 -6.09 23.23 -8.70
C PRO A 143 -6.10 22.06 -7.73
N GLU A 144 -6.19 22.36 -6.45
CA GLU A 144 -6.24 21.33 -5.42
C GLU A 144 -7.32 20.27 -5.70
N PHE A 145 -6.89 19.01 -5.75
CA PHE A 145 -7.72 17.85 -6.05
C PHE A 145 -7.49 16.76 -5.00
N LYS A 146 -8.58 16.14 -4.53
CA LYS A 146 -8.53 15.02 -3.59
C LYS A 146 -8.12 13.76 -4.36
N TRP A 147 -6.89 13.30 -4.16
CA TRP A 147 -6.37 12.12 -4.84
C TRP A 147 -6.78 10.83 -4.15
N PHE A 148 -6.86 10.85 -2.83
CA PHE A 148 -7.40 9.75 -2.06
C PHE A 148 -7.96 10.22 -0.73
N GLU A 149 -8.84 9.40 -0.18
CA GLU A 149 -9.23 9.46 1.22
C GLU A 149 -9.30 8.06 1.80
N GLY A 150 -9.45 7.94 3.10
CA GLY A 150 -9.52 6.64 3.73
C GLY A 150 -9.67 6.69 5.23
N THR A 151 -9.65 5.52 5.84
CA THR A 151 -9.64 5.35 7.29
C THR A 151 -8.57 4.36 7.68
N SER A 152 -8.04 4.53 8.88
CA SER A 152 -7.23 3.51 9.56
C SER A 152 -7.75 3.32 10.97
N SER A 153 -7.75 2.09 11.47
CA SER A 153 -7.96 1.83 12.89
C SER A 153 -6.90 2.55 13.72
N LEU A 154 -7.21 2.89 14.98
CA LEU A 154 -6.29 3.61 15.88
C LEU A 154 -4.98 2.84 16.13
N ASP A 155 -5.04 1.51 16.12
CA ASP A 155 -3.88 0.63 16.22
C ASP A 155 -3.12 0.46 14.89
N ARG A 156 -3.67 0.99 13.78
CA ARG A 156 -3.18 0.89 12.41
C ARG A 156 -3.00 -0.55 11.94
N ASN A 157 -3.84 -1.46 12.41
CA ASN A 157 -3.86 -2.83 11.92
C ASN A 157 -4.81 -3.03 10.73
N THR A 158 -5.78 -2.14 10.55
CA THR A 158 -6.72 -2.22 9.44
C THR A 158 -7.00 -0.85 8.87
N GLY A 159 -7.42 -0.81 7.62
CA GLY A 159 -7.89 0.41 7.01
C GLY A 159 -8.30 0.20 5.58
N GLN A 160 -8.79 1.30 5.00
CA GLN A 160 -9.23 1.35 3.62
C GLN A 160 -8.82 2.68 3.00
N TRP A 161 -8.37 2.64 1.76
CA TRP A 161 -8.17 3.82 0.91
C TRP A 161 -9.15 3.80 -0.25
N THR A 162 -9.69 4.95 -0.62
CA THR A 162 -10.43 5.19 -1.87
C THR A 162 -9.65 6.21 -2.68
N LEU A 163 -9.26 5.85 -3.89
CA LEU A 163 -8.48 6.67 -4.79
C LEU A 163 -9.36 7.14 -5.95
N TYR A 164 -9.06 8.36 -6.39
CA TYR A 164 -9.79 9.06 -7.43
C TYR A 164 -8.95 9.16 -8.70
N HIS A 165 -9.60 9.07 -9.87
CA HIS A 165 -8.90 8.88 -11.15
C HIS A 165 -7.99 10.06 -11.52
N SER A 166 -8.52 11.28 -11.58
CA SER A 166 -7.72 12.49 -11.80
C SER A 166 -8.52 13.77 -11.53
N TYR A 167 -7.86 14.93 -11.57
CA TYR A 167 -8.57 16.22 -11.51
C TYR A 167 -9.65 16.39 -12.59
N GLN A 168 -9.46 15.81 -13.78
CA GLN A 168 -10.42 15.91 -14.89
C GLN A 168 -11.58 14.91 -14.76
N TYR A 169 -11.33 13.79 -14.08
CA TYR A 169 -12.22 12.65 -13.91
C TYR A 169 -12.21 12.28 -12.43
N GLN A 170 -13.09 12.92 -11.67
CA GLN A 170 -13.05 12.91 -10.21
C GLN A 170 -13.82 11.73 -9.61
N GLU A 171 -14.21 10.76 -10.42
CA GLU A 171 -14.77 9.50 -9.99
C GLU A 171 -13.75 8.61 -9.25
N GLU A 172 -14.26 7.75 -8.38
CA GLU A 172 -13.50 6.69 -7.72
C GLU A 172 -13.01 5.69 -8.77
N VAL A 173 -11.79 5.19 -8.58
CA VAL A 173 -11.19 4.21 -9.50
C VAL A 173 -10.69 2.97 -8.78
N LEU A 174 -10.19 3.12 -7.56
CA LEU A 174 -9.55 2.06 -6.82
C LEU A 174 -9.87 2.16 -5.34
N VAL A 175 -10.30 1.05 -4.76
CA VAL A 175 -10.39 0.86 -3.31
C VAL A 175 -9.25 -0.07 -2.89
N ILE A 176 -8.58 0.26 -1.80
CA ILE A 176 -7.49 -0.52 -1.22
C ILE A 176 -7.86 -0.89 0.20
N ASP A 177 -8.10 -2.17 0.47
CA ASP A 177 -8.29 -2.69 1.82
C ASP A 177 -6.99 -3.32 2.30
N TRP A 178 -6.57 -3.07 3.54
CA TRP A 178 -5.33 -3.63 4.07
C TRP A 178 -5.48 -4.11 5.51
N LEU A 179 -4.70 -5.14 5.85
CA LEU A 179 -4.72 -5.84 7.12
C LEU A 179 -3.30 -6.14 7.59
N ARG A 180 -3.07 -5.92 8.88
CA ARG A 180 -1.92 -6.36 9.66
C ARG A 180 -2.38 -7.21 10.82
N ILE A 181 -1.57 -8.20 11.16
CA ILE A 181 -1.77 -9.07 12.32
C ILE A 181 -0.56 -8.87 13.22
N ASP A 182 -0.80 -8.51 14.48
CA ASP A 182 0.24 -8.22 15.47
C ASP A 182 1.27 -7.17 15.00
N GLY A 183 0.82 -6.20 14.20
CA GLY A 183 1.67 -5.15 13.64
C GLY A 183 2.49 -5.57 12.41
N GLU A 184 2.38 -6.81 11.94
CA GLU A 184 3.04 -7.27 10.72
C GLU A 184 2.08 -7.25 9.52
N PHE A 185 2.59 -6.94 8.33
CA PHE A 185 1.80 -6.99 7.10
C PHE A 185 1.21 -8.39 6.90
N SER A 186 -0.09 -8.47 6.62
CA SER A 186 -0.78 -9.74 6.39
C SER A 186 -1.41 -9.78 4.99
N GLN A 187 -2.21 -8.77 4.64
CA GLN A 187 -2.98 -8.79 3.40
C GLN A 187 -3.26 -7.38 2.88
N ILE A 188 -3.35 -7.24 1.57
CA ILE A 188 -3.87 -6.05 0.87
C ILE A 188 -4.71 -6.47 -0.33
N THR A 189 -5.80 -5.76 -0.58
CA THR A 189 -6.71 -5.99 -1.70
C THR A 189 -6.92 -4.71 -2.48
N TYR A 190 -6.68 -4.76 -3.78
CA TYR A 190 -6.98 -3.70 -4.73
C TYR A 190 -8.26 -4.06 -5.47
N THR A 191 -9.30 -3.25 -5.31
CA THR A 191 -10.58 -3.41 -6.00
C THR A 191 -10.77 -2.26 -6.97
N TYR A 192 -10.92 -2.56 -8.25
CA TYR A 192 -11.17 -1.57 -9.29
C TYR A 192 -12.66 -1.25 -9.32
N VAL A 193 -13.03 0.01 -9.03
CA VAL A 193 -14.44 0.42 -8.80
C VAL A 193 -14.94 1.45 -9.81
N ARG A 194 -14.13 1.77 -10.82
CA ARG A 194 -14.49 2.79 -11.81
C ARG A 194 -15.69 2.33 -12.65
N GLU A 195 -16.76 3.14 -12.69
CA GLU A 195 -17.97 2.77 -13.45
C GLU A 195 -17.88 3.03 -14.96
N LEU A 196 -17.24 4.14 -15.35
CA LEU A 196 -17.14 4.59 -16.74
C LEU A 196 -15.71 4.96 -17.08
N ASN A 197 -15.23 4.54 -18.26
CA ASN A 197 -13.91 4.93 -18.77
C ASN A 197 -13.89 6.40 -19.26
N ASP A 198 -12.71 6.87 -19.72
CA ASP A 198 -12.51 8.26 -20.17
C ASP A 198 -13.43 8.64 -21.35
N ASN A 199 -13.86 7.67 -22.15
CA ASN A 199 -14.80 7.87 -23.26
C ASN A 199 -16.26 7.84 -22.81
N ARG A 200 -16.53 7.75 -21.50
CA ARG A 200 -17.86 7.67 -20.88
C ARG A 200 -18.65 6.44 -21.31
N VAL A 201 -17.95 5.32 -21.52
CA VAL A 201 -18.53 4.00 -21.75
C VAL A 201 -18.34 3.17 -20.48
N THR A 202 -19.26 2.24 -20.21
CA THR A 202 -19.14 1.26 -19.11
C THR A 202 -17.77 0.62 -19.10
N GLU A 203 -17.18 0.57 -17.91
CA GLU A 203 -15.87 -0.01 -17.67
C GLU A 203 -16.06 -1.48 -17.27
N ASP A 204 -15.76 -2.39 -18.18
CA ASP A 204 -15.92 -3.84 -17.96
C ASP A 204 -15.00 -4.34 -16.84
N PHE A 205 -13.89 -3.63 -16.56
CA PHE A 205 -12.98 -3.99 -15.48
C PHE A 205 -13.53 -3.65 -14.08
N ASN A 206 -14.64 -2.93 -13.98
CA ASN A 206 -15.30 -2.62 -12.71
C ASN A 206 -15.70 -3.88 -11.94
N GLY A 207 -15.30 -3.98 -10.68
CA GLY A 207 -15.50 -5.15 -9.83
C GLY A 207 -14.34 -6.14 -9.86
N SER A 208 -13.33 -5.92 -10.70
CA SER A 208 -12.10 -6.72 -10.67
C SER A 208 -11.31 -6.43 -9.40
N TYR A 209 -10.69 -7.45 -8.81
CA TYR A 209 -9.80 -7.28 -7.67
C TYR A 209 -8.56 -8.18 -7.73
N LEU A 210 -7.51 -7.71 -7.04
CA LEU A 210 -6.31 -8.47 -6.70
C LEU A 210 -6.13 -8.42 -5.19
N THR A 211 -6.08 -9.57 -4.55
CA THR A 211 -5.62 -9.72 -3.18
C THR A 211 -4.21 -10.29 -3.18
N TYR A 212 -3.32 -9.68 -2.41
CA TYR A 212 -2.01 -10.21 -2.03
C TYR A 212 -1.98 -10.46 -0.54
N GLY A 213 -1.39 -11.57 -0.12
CA GLY A 213 -1.16 -11.81 1.29
C GLY A 213 -0.02 -12.77 1.56
N LEU A 214 0.39 -12.78 2.83
CA LEU A 214 1.37 -13.70 3.38
C LEU A 214 0.65 -14.80 4.16
N GLN A 215 1.21 -16.00 4.13
CA GLN A 215 0.65 -17.16 4.82
C GLN A 215 1.76 -18.09 5.34
N THR A 216 1.38 -19.08 6.16
CA THR A 216 2.32 -20.10 6.65
C THR A 216 2.32 -21.32 5.74
N GLY A 217 3.48 -21.96 5.60
CA GLY A 217 3.64 -23.17 4.79
C GLY A 217 4.77 -23.05 3.78
N ASP A 218 4.81 -24.01 2.85
CA ASP A 218 5.81 -24.05 1.78
C ASP A 218 5.61 -22.92 0.76
N TYR A 219 4.37 -22.51 0.53
CA TYR A 219 4.02 -21.31 -0.24
C TYR A 219 3.63 -20.20 0.74
N ASP A 220 4.59 -19.31 1.04
CA ASP A 220 4.45 -18.29 2.08
C ASP A 220 3.82 -16.98 1.59
N ALA A 221 3.49 -16.89 0.29
CA ALA A 221 2.75 -15.78 -0.29
C ALA A 221 1.74 -16.25 -1.35
N TYR A 222 0.70 -15.43 -1.54
CA TYR A 222 -0.33 -15.69 -2.54
C TYR A 222 -0.84 -14.44 -3.24
N TYR A 223 -1.34 -14.63 -4.46
CA TYR A 223 -2.24 -13.71 -5.14
C TYR A 223 -3.57 -14.42 -5.43
N THR A 224 -4.69 -13.75 -5.14
CA THR A 224 -6.01 -14.13 -5.64
C THR A 224 -6.51 -13.01 -6.53
N VAL A 225 -6.82 -13.34 -7.78
CA VAL A 225 -7.33 -12.41 -8.78
C VAL A 225 -8.74 -12.84 -9.17
N HIS A 226 -9.64 -11.88 -9.20
CA HIS A 226 -10.92 -11.97 -9.88
C HIS A 226 -10.96 -10.80 -10.87
N ALA A 227 -10.94 -11.06 -12.16
CA ALA A 227 -10.82 -9.97 -13.13
C ALA A 227 -11.59 -10.24 -14.41
N TYR A 228 -12.11 -9.18 -15.01
CA TYR A 228 -12.71 -9.27 -16.33
C TYR A 228 -11.65 -9.63 -17.38
N ALA A 229 -11.79 -10.82 -17.97
CA ALA A 229 -10.89 -11.35 -18.97
C ALA A 229 -11.46 -11.06 -20.37
N ALA A 230 -10.93 -10.04 -21.04
CA ALA A 230 -11.41 -9.61 -22.36
C ALA A 230 -11.36 -10.73 -23.43
N SER A 231 -10.46 -11.71 -23.29
CA SER A 231 -10.34 -12.87 -24.19
C SER A 231 -11.57 -13.78 -24.20
N ILE A 232 -12.33 -13.79 -23.10
CA ILE A 232 -13.54 -14.61 -22.92
C ILE A 232 -14.78 -13.77 -22.59
N SER A 233 -14.61 -12.45 -22.43
CA SER A 233 -15.69 -11.48 -22.15
C SER A 233 -16.50 -11.81 -20.89
N GLU A 234 -15.82 -12.33 -19.87
CA GLU A 234 -16.39 -12.65 -18.56
C GLU A 234 -15.36 -12.48 -17.45
N PHE A 235 -15.82 -12.46 -16.20
CA PHE A 235 -14.92 -12.51 -15.05
C PHE A 235 -14.33 -13.90 -14.89
N ALA A 236 -13.04 -13.95 -14.59
CA ALA A 236 -12.34 -15.20 -14.31
C ALA A 236 -11.43 -15.06 -13.09
N ASP A 237 -11.25 -16.18 -12.42
CA ASP A 237 -10.40 -16.29 -11.25
C ASP A 237 -9.03 -16.86 -11.62
N THR A 238 -7.98 -16.29 -11.03
CA THR A 238 -6.62 -16.82 -11.04
C THR A 238 -6.08 -16.85 -9.61
N TYR A 239 -5.53 -17.99 -9.22
CA TYR A 239 -4.87 -18.17 -7.93
C TYR A 239 -3.40 -18.46 -8.17
N ILE A 240 -2.52 -17.79 -7.42
CA ILE A 240 -1.07 -17.94 -7.51
C ILE A 240 -0.54 -18.08 -6.09
N GLU A 241 0.27 -19.10 -5.85
CA GLU A 241 0.94 -19.35 -4.57
C GLU A 241 2.41 -19.65 -4.84
N TRP A 242 3.31 -19.07 -4.06
CA TRP A 242 4.75 -19.28 -4.24
C TRP A 242 5.52 -19.14 -2.93
N ASN A 243 6.74 -19.66 -2.93
CA ASN A 243 7.71 -19.40 -1.87
C ASN A 243 8.52 -18.14 -2.20
N THR A 244 8.42 -17.10 -1.39
CA THR A 244 9.13 -15.81 -1.59
C THR A 244 10.65 -15.92 -1.49
N THR A 245 11.17 -17.00 -0.89
CA THR A 245 12.61 -17.23 -0.74
C THR A 245 13.20 -18.14 -1.82
N GLN A 246 12.51 -19.23 -2.13
CA GLN A 246 12.97 -20.28 -3.05
C GLN A 246 12.37 -20.17 -4.45
N PHE A 247 11.34 -19.32 -4.64
CA PHE A 247 10.71 -18.96 -5.92
C PHE A 247 9.97 -20.07 -6.68
N TYR A 248 9.89 -21.29 -6.16
CA TYR A 248 8.96 -22.29 -6.70
C TYR A 248 7.51 -21.94 -6.31
N GLY A 249 6.55 -22.38 -7.11
CA GLY A 249 5.16 -22.00 -6.92
C GLY A 249 4.21 -22.74 -7.86
N HIS A 250 2.96 -22.29 -7.87
CA HIS A 250 1.89 -22.86 -8.66
C HIS A 250 0.79 -21.84 -8.98
N ILE A 251 0.12 -22.09 -10.11
CA ILE A 251 -0.98 -21.28 -10.61
C ILE A 251 -2.18 -22.18 -10.92
N LYS A 252 -3.38 -21.69 -10.61
CA LYS A 252 -4.64 -22.29 -11.02
C LYS A 252 -5.49 -21.21 -11.69
N ALA A 253 -5.87 -21.46 -12.94
CA ALA A 253 -6.61 -20.52 -13.76
C ALA A 253 -7.39 -21.27 -14.84
N ASP A 254 -8.63 -21.65 -14.54
CA ASP A 254 -9.47 -22.50 -15.40
C ASP A 254 -9.64 -21.92 -16.81
N HIS A 255 -9.73 -20.59 -16.92
CA HIS A 255 -9.86 -19.90 -18.21
C HIS A 255 -8.60 -19.99 -19.09
N ILE A 256 -7.43 -20.31 -18.51
CA ILE A 256 -6.15 -20.48 -19.21
C ILE A 256 -5.94 -21.97 -19.54
N TYR A 257 -6.12 -22.85 -18.55
CA TYR A 257 -5.75 -24.26 -18.64
C TYR A 257 -6.89 -25.19 -19.07
N GLN A 258 -8.14 -24.71 -19.02
CA GLN A 258 -9.34 -25.50 -19.28
C GLN A 258 -9.51 -26.70 -18.33
N ASP A 259 -8.92 -26.60 -17.13
CA ASP A 259 -9.07 -27.53 -16.02
C ASP A 259 -9.03 -26.78 -14.68
N THR A 260 -9.36 -27.47 -13.58
CA THR A 260 -9.38 -26.90 -12.22
C THR A 260 -8.10 -27.23 -11.44
N ASN A 261 -7.02 -27.64 -12.10
CA ASN A 261 -5.82 -28.16 -11.45
C ASN A 261 -4.83 -27.04 -11.15
N TRP A 262 -3.95 -27.29 -10.18
CA TRP A 262 -2.75 -26.49 -10.00
C TRP A 262 -1.69 -26.90 -11.03
N HIS A 263 -1.01 -25.91 -11.58
CA HIS A 263 0.09 -26.07 -12.52
C HIS A 263 1.36 -25.45 -11.91
N CYS A 264 2.39 -26.26 -11.68
CA CYS A 264 3.52 -25.91 -10.82
C CYS A 264 4.78 -25.52 -11.61
N TRP A 265 5.67 -24.79 -10.95
CA TRP A 265 7.02 -24.48 -11.44
C TRP A 265 8.09 -24.66 -10.34
N ASP A 266 9.32 -24.96 -10.74
CA ASP A 266 10.48 -25.13 -9.86
C ASP A 266 11.18 -23.78 -9.52
N THR A 267 12.29 -23.82 -8.79
CA THR A 267 13.03 -22.62 -8.36
C THR A 267 13.67 -21.82 -9.51
N LEU A 268 13.71 -22.37 -10.72
CA LEU A 268 14.19 -21.70 -11.94
C LEU A 268 13.02 -21.21 -12.82
N GLY A 269 11.77 -21.42 -12.39
CA GLY A 269 10.57 -21.11 -13.16
C GLY A 269 10.19 -22.20 -14.15
N ASN A 270 10.82 -23.39 -14.10
CA ASN A 270 10.47 -24.45 -15.03
C ASN A 270 9.20 -25.21 -14.60
N ASP A 271 8.29 -25.45 -15.54
CA ASP A 271 7.11 -26.27 -15.43
C ASP A 271 7.48 -27.67 -14.93
N VAL A 272 6.90 -28.05 -13.80
CA VAL A 272 7.07 -29.35 -13.17
C VAL A 272 5.70 -29.91 -12.78
N ASN A 273 5.63 -31.22 -12.61
CA ASN A 273 4.45 -31.82 -11.98
C ASN A 273 4.34 -31.30 -10.56
N CYS A 274 3.13 -30.93 -10.17
CA CYS A 274 2.83 -30.64 -8.77
C CYS A 274 3.08 -31.90 -7.93
N THR A 275 4.06 -31.82 -7.03
CA THR A 275 4.27 -32.85 -6.01
C THR A 275 3.28 -32.63 -4.89
N ASN A 276 2.48 -33.68 -4.59
CA ASN A 276 1.61 -33.73 -3.41
C ASN A 276 2.42 -33.71 -2.11
#